data_AF-A0A6B3CG06-F1
#
_entry.id   AF-A0A6B3CG06-F1
#
_cell.length_a   1.000
_cell.length_b   1.000
_cell.length_c   1.000
_cell.angle_alpha   90.00
_cell.angle_beta   90.00
_cell.angle_gamma   90.00
#
_symmetry.space_group_name_H-M   'P 1'
#
loop_
_entity.id
_entity.type
_entity.pdbx_description
1 polymer ?
#
loop_
_entity_poly.entity_id
_entity_poly.type
_entity_poly.pdbx_seq_one_letter_code
_entity_poly.pdbx_strand_id
1 'polypeptide(L)'
;RTRSQLAREQEGGLWGDILGALRQEAPRAQLILNQLNPLVRTAVAIDEPELARTSAEALYGQAALLSRRPLRPAESSLINRSFLDLLAHALRKDH
;
A
#
# COMPACT_ATOMS: atom_id res chain seq x y z
N ARG A 1 16.27 -21.37 24.03
CA ARG A 1 16.32 -19.89 24.17
C ARG A 1 17.61 -19.38 23.50
N THR A 2 17.80 -19.64 22.20
CA THR A 2 19.15 -19.50 21.60
C THR A 2 19.15 -18.92 20.18
N ARG A 3 17.97 -18.67 19.57
CA ARG A 3 17.90 -18.06 18.21
C ARG A 3 17.80 -16.53 18.22
N SER A 4 17.29 -15.93 19.29
CA SER A 4 17.13 -14.47 19.42
C SER A 4 18.41 -13.74 19.81
N GLN A 5 19.40 -14.44 20.37
CA GLN A 5 20.70 -13.84 20.74
C GLN A 5 21.64 -13.70 19.53
N LEU A 6 21.70 -14.69 18.64
CA LEU A 6 22.54 -14.64 17.43
C LEU A 6 22.12 -13.54 16.44
N ALA A 7 20.82 -13.20 16.39
CA ALA A 7 20.34 -12.11 15.55
C ALA A 7 20.84 -10.73 16.01
N ARG A 8 21.02 -10.52 17.33
CA ARG A 8 21.50 -9.24 17.87
C ARG A 8 23.00 -9.02 17.71
N GLU A 9 23.79 -10.09 17.62
CA GLU A 9 25.25 -9.99 17.42
C GLU A 9 25.63 -9.69 15.96
N GLN A 10 24.77 -10.01 14.99
CA GLN A 10 25.01 -9.71 13.57
C GLN A 10 24.53 -8.31 13.14
N GLU A 11 23.68 -7.65 13.94
CA GLU A 11 23.16 -6.32 13.64
C GLU A 11 24.21 -5.20 13.76
N GLY A 12 25.33 -5.43 14.44
CA GLY A 12 26.42 -4.46 14.62
C GLY A 12 27.68 -4.69 13.79
N GLY A 13 27.65 -5.62 12.82
CA GLY A 13 28.77 -5.87 11.92
C GLY A 13 28.70 -5.07 10.63
N LEU A 14 29.74 -5.17 9.79
CA LEU A 14 29.87 -4.55 8.45
C LEU A 14 28.58 -4.59 7.62
N TRP A 15 27.80 -5.67 7.70
CA TRP A 15 26.51 -5.78 7.02
C TRP A 15 25.44 -4.84 7.57
N GLY A 16 25.38 -4.64 8.89
CA GLY A 16 24.57 -3.62 9.54
C GLY A 16 24.97 -2.20 9.12
N ASP A 17 26.27 -1.95 8.95
CA ASP A 17 26.78 -0.66 8.47
C ASP A 17 26.43 -0.41 6.99
N ILE A 18 26.60 -1.42 6.12
CA ILE A 18 26.21 -1.35 4.71
C ILE A 18 24.68 -1.16 4.57
N LEU A 19 23.87 -1.94 5.31
CA LEU A 19 22.41 -1.78 5.31
C LEU A 19 21.97 -0.45 5.92
N GLY A 20 22.72 0.07 6.90
CA GLY A 20 22.54 1.39 7.48
C GLY A 20 22.82 2.51 6.48
N ALA A 21 23.91 2.40 5.70
CA ALA A 21 24.26 3.35 4.65
C ALA A 21 23.22 3.36 3.50
N LEU A 22 22.68 2.19 3.13
CA LEU A 22 21.62 2.08 2.11
C LEU A 22 20.27 2.66 2.54
N ARG A 23 20.03 2.78 3.86
CA ARG A 23 18.77 3.29 4.41
C ARG A 23 18.68 4.82 4.44
N GLN A 24 19.79 5.53 4.20
CA GLN A 24 19.90 7.00 4.33
C GLN A 24 19.07 7.79 3.30
N GLU A 25 18.53 7.16 2.25
CA GLU A 25 17.68 7.83 1.26
C GLU A 25 16.44 6.98 0.99
N ALA A 26 15.55 6.82 1.98
CA ALA A 26 14.26 6.21 1.72
C ALA A 26 13.41 7.19 0.88
N PRO A 27 13.03 6.85 -0.37
CA PRO A 27 12.14 7.68 -1.16
C PRO A 27 10.80 7.82 -0.43
N ARG A 28 10.09 8.94 -0.64
CA ARG A 28 8.67 9.05 -0.26
C ARG A 28 7.94 7.80 -0.74
N ALA A 29 7.04 7.24 0.09
CA ALA A 29 6.30 6.03 -0.26
C ALA A 29 5.67 6.18 -1.66
N GLN A 30 6.16 5.39 -2.63
CA GLN A 30 5.66 5.40 -4.00
C GLN A 30 4.65 4.27 -4.18
N LEU A 31 3.50 4.58 -4.76
CA LEU A 31 2.55 3.57 -5.21
C LEU A 31 2.99 3.06 -6.58
N ILE A 32 3.48 1.82 -6.64
CA ILE A 32 3.84 1.16 -7.90
C ILE A 32 2.68 0.24 -8.28
N LEU A 33 2.06 0.53 -9.43
CA LEU A 33 0.94 -0.26 -9.95
C LEU A 33 1.45 -1.19 -11.06
N ASN A 34 1.13 -2.48 -10.93
CA ASN A 34 1.43 -3.45 -11.97
C ASN A 34 0.36 -3.40 -13.06
N GLN A 35 0.69 -2.87 -14.23
CA GLN A 35 -0.20 -2.83 -15.41
C GLN A 35 -0.59 -4.20 -15.99
N LEU A 36 0.07 -5.29 -15.55
CA LEU A 36 -0.35 -6.66 -15.86
C LEU A 36 -1.47 -7.14 -14.93
N ASN A 37 -1.73 -6.46 -13.82
CA ASN A 37 -2.83 -6.80 -12.92
C ASN A 37 -4.16 -6.40 -13.57
N PRO A 38 -5.12 -7.33 -13.75
CA PRO A 38 -6.42 -7.03 -14.34
C PRO A 38 -7.17 -5.91 -13.61
N LEU A 39 -7.09 -5.82 -12.28
CA LEU A 39 -7.73 -4.78 -11.49
C LEU A 39 -7.16 -3.39 -11.79
N VAL A 40 -5.84 -3.29 -11.96
CA VAL A 40 -5.18 -2.03 -12.33
C VAL A 40 -5.62 -1.62 -13.73
N ARG A 41 -5.68 -2.55 -14.68
CA ARG A 41 -6.16 -2.27 -16.04
C ARG A 41 -7.59 -1.77 -16.06
N THR A 42 -8.48 -2.40 -15.28
CA THR A 42 -9.86 -1.95 -15.13
C THR A 42 -9.93 -0.55 -14.54
N ALA A 43 -9.17 -0.29 -13.48
CA ALA A 43 -9.17 1.03 -12.82
C ALA A 43 -8.65 2.16 -13.72
N VAL A 44 -7.64 1.89 -14.56
CA VAL A 44 -7.09 2.86 -15.51
C VAL A 44 -8.05 3.17 -16.66
N ALA A 45 -8.99 2.27 -16.97
CA ALA A 45 -9.99 2.46 -18.02
C ALA A 45 -11.24 3.25 -17.55
N ILE A 46 -11.25 3.77 -16.32
CA ILE A 46 -12.38 4.53 -15.77
C ILE A 46 -12.29 5.98 -16.23
N ASP A 47 -13.28 6.42 -17.01
CA ASP A 47 -13.34 7.79 -17.53
C ASP A 47 -13.92 8.80 -16.53
N GLU A 48 -14.71 8.36 -15.54
CA GLU A 48 -15.27 9.22 -14.50
C GLU A 48 -14.18 9.58 -13.47
N PRO A 49 -13.72 10.85 -13.38
CA PRO A 49 -12.52 11.20 -12.60
C PRO A 49 -12.64 10.90 -11.11
N GLU A 50 -13.85 11.08 -10.54
CA GLU A 50 -14.12 10.80 -9.14
C GLU A 50 -14.03 9.30 -8.85
N LEU A 51 -14.63 8.47 -9.70
CA LEU A 51 -14.55 7.01 -9.58
C LEU A 51 -13.12 6.49 -9.80
N ALA A 52 -12.39 7.08 -10.75
CA ALA A 52 -10.99 6.75 -10.99
C ALA A 52 -10.12 7.03 -9.75
N ARG A 53 -10.33 8.18 -9.09
CA ARG A 53 -9.65 8.52 -7.84
C ARG A 53 -9.99 7.53 -6.73
N THR A 54 -11.27 7.27 -6.49
CA THR A 54 -11.71 6.32 -5.45
C THR A 54 -11.17 4.92 -5.71
N SER A 55 -11.08 4.50 -6.97
CA SER A 55 -10.50 3.21 -7.36
C SER A 55 -8.99 3.15 -7.06
N ALA A 56 -8.25 4.23 -7.33
CA ALA A 56 -6.83 4.31 -6.98
C ALA A 56 -6.60 4.27 -5.45
N GLU A 57 -7.44 4.97 -4.68
CA GLU A 57 -7.41 4.93 -3.21
C GLU A 57 -7.72 3.54 -2.66
N ALA A 58 -8.70 2.83 -3.23
CA ALA A 58 -9.03 1.47 -2.85
C ALA A 58 -7.90 0.48 -3.19
N LEU A 59 -7.26 0.62 -4.37
CA LEU A 59 -6.10 -0.19 -4.77
C LEU A 59 -4.91 0.04 -3.83
N TYR A 60 -4.66 1.29 -3.44
CA TYR A 60 -3.67 1.62 -2.40
C TYR A 60 -4.02 0.93 -1.07
N GLY A 61 -5.28 1.02 -0.64
CA GLY A 61 -5.77 0.37 0.57
C GLY A 61 -5.53 -1.13 0.59
N GLN A 62 -5.83 -1.81 -0.52
CA GLN A 62 -5.54 -3.23 -0.71
C GLN A 62 -4.05 -3.54 -0.61
N ALA A 63 -3.20 -2.76 -1.29
CA ALA A 63 -1.75 -2.92 -1.20
C ALA A 63 -1.22 -2.72 0.23
N ALA A 64 -1.77 -1.73 0.96
CA ALA A 64 -1.42 -1.47 2.35
C ALA A 64 -1.77 -2.67 3.25
N LEU A 65 -2.98 -3.24 3.11
CA LEU A 65 -3.41 -4.44 3.84
C LEU A 65 -2.50 -5.65 3.55
N LEU A 66 -2.12 -5.85 2.29
CA LEU A 66 -1.26 -6.97 1.86
C LEU A 66 0.21 -6.81 2.30
N SER A 67 0.66 -5.59 2.59
CA SER A 67 2.05 -5.31 2.98
C SER A 67 2.44 -5.83 4.37
N ARG A 68 1.49 -6.38 5.15
CA ARG A 68 1.69 -6.96 6.50
C ARG A 68 2.38 -6.02 7.50
N ARG A 69 2.32 -4.71 7.26
CA ARG A 69 2.74 -3.66 8.20
C ARG A 69 1.54 -3.14 8.98
N PRO A 70 1.73 -2.63 10.21
CA PRO A 70 0.68 -1.90 10.91
C PRO A 70 0.15 -0.76 10.04
N LEU A 71 -1.16 -0.69 9.86
CA LEU A 71 -1.80 0.40 9.15
C LEU A 71 -1.72 1.69 9.97
N ARG A 72 -1.39 2.78 9.30
CA ARG A 72 -1.46 4.12 9.88
C ARG A 72 -2.93 4.55 9.98
N PRO A 73 -3.32 5.39 10.95
CA PRO A 73 -4.70 5.87 11.08
C PRO A 73 -5.26 6.48 9.78
N ALA A 74 -4.45 7.26 9.06
CA ALA A 74 -4.84 7.84 7.77
C ALA A 74 -5.13 6.78 6.69
N GLU A 75 -4.41 5.66 6.67
CA GLU A 75 -4.62 4.57 5.72
C GLU A 75 -5.94 3.84 6.03
N SER A 76 -6.23 3.59 7.31
CA SER A 76 -7.49 2.99 7.74
C SER A 76 -8.70 3.88 7.38
N SER A 77 -8.59 5.20 7.60
CA SER A 77 -9.63 6.15 7.21
C SER A 77 -9.84 6.19 5.69
N LEU A 78 -8.75 6.16 4.91
CA LEU A 78 -8.79 6.13 3.45
C LEU A 78 -9.49 4.87 2.93
N ILE A 79 -9.17 3.70 3.51
CA ILE A 79 -9.80 2.43 3.14
C ILE A 79 -11.31 2.48 3.39
N ASN A 80 -11.73 2.92 4.58
CA ASN A 80 -13.16 2.97 4.92
C ASN A 80 -13.91 3.94 4.00
N ARG A 81 -13.35 5.13 3.77
CA ARG A 81 -13.96 6.13 2.88
C ARG A 81 -14.08 5.61 1.45
N SER A 82 -12.97 5.15 0.87
CA SER A 82 -12.96 4.67 -0.52
C SER A 82 -13.93 3.49 -0.73
N PHE A 83 -14.05 2.59 0.25
CA PHE A 83 -15.02 1.50 0.19
C PHE A 83 -16.47 2.01 0.18
N LEU A 84 -16.82 2.95 1.06
CA LEU A 84 -18.15 3.55 1.08
C LEU A 84 -18.47 4.30 -0.21
N ASP A 85 -17.50 5.04 -0.75
CA ASP A 85 -17.65 5.80 -1.98
C ASP A 85 -17.87 4.86 -3.19
N LEU A 86 -17.16 3.72 -3.24
CA LEU A 86 -17.40 2.69 -4.26
C LEU A 86 -18.79 2.05 -4.14
N LEU A 87 -19.25 1.75 -2.93
CA LEU A 87 -20.60 1.23 -2.70
C LEU A 87 -21.67 2.22 -3.11
N ALA A 88 -21.52 3.50 -2.75
CA ALA A 88 -22.44 4.56 -3.14
C ALA A 88 -22.51 4.70 -4.67
N HIS A 89 -21.36 4.61 -5.36
CA HIS A 89 -21.32 4.64 -6.81
C HIS A 89 -22.02 3.42 -7.44
N ALA A 90 -21.77 2.21 -6.93
CA ALA A 90 -22.43 0.99 -7.41
C ALA A 90 -23.96 1.07 -7.26
N LEU A 91 -24.44 1.52 -6.10
CA LEU A 91 -25.88 1.66 -5.83
C LEU A 91 -26.56 2.72 -6.70
N ARG A 92 -25.83 3.79 -7.09
CA ARG A 92 -26.36 4.81 -8.00
C ARG A 92 -26.52 4.31 -9.43
N LYS A 93 -25.69 3.34 -9.85
CA LYS A 93 -25.67 2.82 -11.23
C LYS A 93 -26.88 1.93 -11.55
N ASP A 94 -27.56 1.40 -10.53
CA ASP A 94 -28.71 0.51 -10.66
C ASP A 94 -30.07 1.26 -10.74
N HIS A 95 -30.05 2.59 -10.86
CA HIS A 95 -31.20 3.47 -11.06
C HIS A 95 -31.13 4.21 -12.39
#